data_AF-A0A6P9B2L8-F1
#
_entry.id   AF-A0A6P9B2L8-F1
#
_cell.length_a   1.000
_cell.length_b   1.000
_cell.length_c   1.000
_cell.angle_alpha   90.00
_cell.angle_beta   90.00
_cell.angle_gamma   90.00
#
_symmetry.space_group_name_H-M   'P 1'
#
loop_
_entity.id
_entity.type
_entity.pdbx_description
1 polymer ?
#
loop_
_entity_poly.entity_id
_entity_poly.type
_entity_poly.pdbx_seq_one_letter_code
_entity_poly.pdbx_strand_id
1 'polypeptide(L)'
;SFLSCGFSCTFEKDFCSWNQLSTDSFDWRRHKGPTPSPDTGPLYDHTTGGGYFIYLEGNDANPGDVARLVSPPCDLQGPMCFSFWYHMYGVARTMALRFYVILDDAPAFLVWSETGNKGNRWKTAEFSVVHNGRVKILLEGMRGEDFRSDLAVDDISVQEGYCPSLTPPTPGPTPTLTPPTPTQ
;
A
#
# COMPACT_ATOMS: atom_id res chain seq x y z
N SER A 1 9.35 1.15 26.91
CA SER A 1 9.80 1.81 25.68
C SER A 1 8.73 1.57 24.65
N PHE A 2 7.81 2.51 24.46
CA PHE A 2 6.76 2.41 23.44
C PHE A 2 7.37 2.80 22.08
N LEU A 3 7.18 1.98 21.05
CA LEU A 3 7.63 2.33 19.69
C LEU A 3 6.59 3.25 19.07
N SER A 4 6.97 4.51 18.82
CA SER A 4 6.19 5.42 17.97
C SER A 4 6.02 4.81 16.59
N CYS A 5 4.82 4.96 16.00
CA CYS A 5 4.46 4.35 14.72
C CYS A 5 5.09 5.04 13.49
N GLY A 6 6.01 5.99 13.68
CA GLY A 6 6.76 6.64 12.59
C GLY A 6 7.75 5.68 11.93
N PHE A 7 7.24 4.77 11.11
CA PHE A 7 8.03 3.78 10.38
C PHE A 7 7.79 3.91 8.88
N SER A 8 8.87 3.81 8.11
CA SER A 8 8.86 3.76 6.65
C SER A 8 9.71 2.59 6.17
N CYS A 9 9.28 1.96 5.07
CA CYS A 9 10.02 0.90 4.41
C CYS A 9 10.02 1.11 2.90
N THR A 10 11.19 1.45 2.38
CA THR A 10 11.50 1.56 0.95
C THR A 10 12.10 0.26 0.40
N PHE A 11 12.17 -0.80 1.22
CA PHE A 11 12.78 -2.10 0.90
C PHE A 11 14.23 -2.07 0.37
N GLU A 12 14.94 -0.94 0.43
CA GLU A 12 16.30 -0.80 -0.14
C GLU A 12 17.35 -1.72 0.49
N LYS A 13 17.17 -2.09 1.76
CA LYS A 13 18.11 -2.94 2.49
C LYS A 13 17.60 -4.37 2.67
N ASP A 14 16.36 -4.50 3.12
CA ASP A 14 15.70 -5.74 3.54
C ASP A 14 14.18 -5.51 3.62
N PHE A 15 13.43 -6.41 4.26
CA PHE A 15 12.00 -6.23 4.58
C PHE A 15 11.78 -5.25 5.76
N CYS A 16 12.79 -4.50 6.15
CA CYS A 16 12.83 -3.65 7.33
C CYS A 16 12.52 -4.46 8.59
N SER A 17 11.35 -4.28 9.21
CA SER A 17 10.88 -5.09 10.33
C SER A 17 9.58 -5.84 10.02
N TRP A 18 9.17 -5.87 8.76
CA TRP A 18 8.03 -6.67 8.32
C TRP A 18 8.41 -8.16 8.31
N ASN A 19 7.42 -9.00 8.61
CA ASN A 19 7.59 -10.44 8.70
C ASN A 19 6.64 -11.14 7.74
N GLN A 20 7.17 -12.11 7.01
CA GLN A 20 6.38 -13.03 6.20
C GLN A 20 5.60 -13.97 7.10
N LEU A 21 4.31 -14.17 6.83
CA LEU A 21 3.52 -15.15 7.58
C LEU A 21 3.67 -16.53 6.94
N SER A 22 4.21 -17.50 7.66
CA SER A 22 4.43 -18.87 7.16
C SER A 22 3.14 -19.71 7.01
N THR A 23 1.97 -19.10 7.10
CA THR A 23 0.66 -19.78 7.10
C THR A 23 -0.02 -19.75 5.73
N ASP A 24 0.66 -19.25 4.71
CA ASP A 24 0.12 -19.04 3.38
C ASP A 24 0.88 -19.82 2.29
N SER A 25 0.45 -19.68 1.03
CA SER A 25 0.85 -20.60 -0.04
C SER A 25 2.17 -20.22 -0.72
N PHE A 26 2.63 -18.97 -0.55
CA PHE A 26 3.85 -18.43 -1.15
C PHE A 26 4.21 -17.06 -0.54
N ASP A 27 5.40 -16.55 -0.87
CA ASP A 27 6.03 -15.44 -0.16
C ASP A 27 6.25 -14.20 -1.06
N TRP A 28 6.01 -13.00 -0.51
CA TRP A 28 6.58 -11.74 -1.03
C TRP A 28 8.10 -11.84 -1.16
N ARG A 29 8.63 -11.30 -2.26
CA ARG A 29 10.06 -11.30 -2.56
C ARG A 29 10.55 -9.89 -2.77
N ARG A 30 11.69 -9.57 -2.18
CA ARG A 30 12.42 -8.35 -2.50
C ARG A 30 13.10 -8.51 -3.85
N HIS A 31 12.84 -7.59 -4.77
CA HIS A 31 13.31 -7.66 -6.16
C HIS A 31 13.81 -6.32 -6.65
N LYS A 32 14.63 -6.37 -7.71
CA LYS A 32 15.18 -5.20 -8.37
C LYS A 32 15.21 -5.44 -9.87
N GLY A 33 14.80 -4.42 -10.62
CA GLY A 33 14.66 -4.49 -12.07
C GLY A 33 13.35 -5.17 -12.51
N PRO A 34 13.25 -5.60 -13.77
CA PRO A 34 12.02 -6.16 -14.32
C PRO A 34 11.58 -7.44 -13.62
N THR A 35 10.28 -7.59 -13.38
CA THR A 35 9.73 -8.89 -12.98
C THR A 35 9.90 -9.92 -14.12
N PRO A 36 10.14 -11.21 -13.79
CA PRO A 36 10.41 -12.25 -14.78
C PRO A 36 9.26 -12.53 -15.77
N SER A 37 8.01 -12.34 -15.33
CA SER A 37 6.83 -12.64 -16.14
C SER A 37 6.69 -11.68 -17.33
N PRO A 38 6.45 -12.19 -18.56
CA PRO A 38 6.12 -11.32 -19.69
C PRO A 38 4.72 -10.71 -19.52
N ASP A 39 4.53 -9.52 -20.08
CA ASP A 39 3.27 -8.76 -20.01
C ASP A 39 2.78 -8.46 -18.58
N THR A 40 3.71 -8.45 -17.61
CA THR A 40 3.49 -7.97 -16.25
C THR A 40 4.50 -6.86 -15.92
N GLY A 41 4.69 -6.56 -14.63
CA GLY A 41 5.66 -5.60 -14.18
C GLY A 41 5.78 -5.61 -12.65
N PRO A 42 6.52 -4.65 -12.09
CA PRO A 42 7.10 -3.48 -12.75
C PRO A 42 8.41 -3.77 -13.51
N LEU A 43 8.79 -2.87 -14.43
CA LEU A 43 10.13 -2.89 -15.07
C LEU A 43 11.21 -2.28 -14.16
N TYR A 44 10.82 -1.38 -13.27
CA TYR A 44 11.70 -0.54 -12.48
C TYR A 44 11.06 -0.27 -11.11
N ASP A 45 11.92 -0.09 -10.12
CA ASP A 45 11.61 0.40 -8.76
C ASP A 45 10.90 1.77 -8.75
N HIS A 46 10.11 2.07 -7.71
CA HIS A 46 9.42 3.35 -7.62
C HIS A 46 10.35 4.48 -7.13
N THR A 47 11.09 4.27 -6.03
CA THR A 47 11.85 5.33 -5.35
C THR A 47 12.91 5.98 -6.24
N THR A 48 13.69 5.17 -6.97
CA THR A 48 14.85 5.64 -7.75
C THR A 48 14.84 5.19 -9.21
N GLY A 49 13.93 4.27 -9.59
CA GLY A 49 13.97 3.59 -10.88
C GLY A 49 15.01 2.46 -10.96
N GLY A 50 15.86 2.30 -9.93
CA GLY A 50 16.88 1.26 -9.85
C GLY A 50 17.05 0.67 -8.45
N GLY A 51 16.10 0.93 -7.54
CA GLY A 51 16.08 0.46 -6.16
C GLY A 51 15.45 -0.92 -6.01
N TYR A 52 14.90 -1.19 -4.83
CA TYR A 52 14.26 -2.44 -4.48
C TYR A 52 12.82 -2.24 -4.05
N PHE A 53 11.95 -3.12 -4.52
CA PHE A 53 10.56 -3.23 -4.10
C PHE A 53 10.27 -4.66 -3.64
N ILE A 54 9.10 -4.89 -3.05
CA ILE A 54 8.59 -6.25 -2.84
C ILE A 54 7.57 -6.61 -3.90
N TYR A 55 7.57 -7.87 -4.34
CA TYR A 55 6.61 -8.36 -5.31
C TYR A 55 6.21 -9.81 -5.09
N LEU A 56 5.12 -10.19 -5.75
CA LEU A 56 4.61 -11.55 -5.86
C LEU A 56 4.70 -11.99 -7.31
N GLU A 57 5.37 -13.12 -7.54
CA GLU A 57 5.50 -13.74 -8.86
C GLU A 57 4.30 -14.65 -9.11
N GLY A 58 3.48 -14.32 -10.09
CA GLY A 58 2.30 -15.12 -10.39
C GLY A 58 2.61 -16.54 -10.88
N ASN A 59 3.79 -16.82 -11.41
CA ASN A 59 4.14 -18.20 -11.79
C ASN A 59 4.34 -19.16 -10.61
N ASP A 60 4.58 -18.64 -9.40
CA ASP A 60 4.99 -19.46 -8.26
C ASP A 60 3.85 -19.83 -7.31
N ALA A 61 2.61 -19.60 -7.73
CA ALA A 61 1.41 -19.88 -6.95
C ALA A 61 0.26 -20.39 -7.84
N ASN A 62 -0.83 -20.87 -7.21
CA ASN A 62 -2.05 -21.32 -7.88
C ASN A 62 -3.15 -20.24 -7.83
N PRO A 63 -4.18 -20.31 -8.69
CA PRO A 63 -5.29 -19.37 -8.62
C PRO A 63 -5.92 -19.30 -7.22
N GLY A 64 -6.02 -18.09 -6.66
CA GLY A 64 -6.60 -17.86 -5.34
C GLY A 64 -5.65 -18.04 -4.16
N ASP A 65 -4.41 -18.49 -4.40
CA ASP A 65 -3.37 -18.48 -3.37
C ASP A 65 -3.06 -17.05 -2.92
N VAL A 66 -2.76 -16.90 -1.63
CA VAL A 66 -2.41 -15.62 -1.01
C VAL A 66 -1.01 -15.67 -0.39
N ALA A 67 -0.40 -14.50 -0.28
CA ALA A 67 0.85 -14.24 0.42
C ALA A 67 0.67 -13.03 1.34
N ARG A 68 1.17 -13.11 2.57
CA ARG A 68 0.92 -12.14 3.63
C ARG A 68 2.21 -11.68 4.30
N LEU A 69 2.32 -10.36 4.43
CA LEU A 69 3.40 -9.69 5.12
C LEU A 69 2.80 -8.83 6.25
N VAL A 70 3.28 -9.02 7.48
CA VAL A 70 2.80 -8.28 8.67
C VAL A 70 3.84 -7.29 9.15
N SER A 71 3.40 -6.08 9.48
CA SER A 71 4.26 -5.03 10.05
C SER A 71 4.73 -5.39 11.46
N PRO A 72 5.81 -4.78 11.96
CA PRO A 72 6.05 -4.77 13.40
C PRO A 72 4.86 -4.09 14.11
N PRO A 73 4.57 -4.46 15.38
CA PRO A 73 3.59 -3.74 16.17
C PRO A 73 4.11 -2.33 16.50
N CYS A 74 3.23 -1.34 16.45
CA CYS A 74 3.47 0.01 16.94
C CYS A 74 2.28 0.48 17.78
N ASP A 75 2.45 1.54 18.57
CA ASP A 75 1.35 2.14 19.34
C ASP A 75 0.88 3.45 18.68
N LEU A 76 -0.44 3.56 18.47
CA LEU A 76 -1.07 4.78 17.96
C LEU A 76 -1.61 5.64 19.10
N GLN A 77 -1.56 6.95 18.92
CA GLN A 77 -2.14 7.96 19.82
C GLN A 77 -3.02 8.92 19.01
N GLY A 78 -4.05 8.39 18.36
CA GLY A 78 -4.98 9.15 17.51
C GLY A 78 -4.90 8.77 16.03
N PRO A 79 -5.20 9.71 15.11
CA PRO A 79 -5.21 9.44 13.68
C PRO A 79 -3.79 9.26 13.13
N MET A 80 -3.64 8.27 12.25
CA MET A 80 -2.43 8.01 11.48
C MET A 80 -2.78 7.80 10.02
N CYS A 81 -1.96 8.36 9.13
CA CYS A 81 -2.03 8.16 7.71
C CYS A 81 -1.01 7.11 7.27
N PHE A 82 -1.51 6.05 6.65
CA PHE A 82 -0.71 5.04 5.98
C PHE A 82 -0.73 5.33 4.48
N SER A 83 0.43 5.38 3.85
CA SER A 83 0.57 5.53 2.41
C SER A 83 1.58 4.53 1.86
N PHE A 84 1.41 4.17 0.59
CA PHE A 84 2.26 3.20 -0.09
C PHE A 84 2.13 3.35 -1.60
N TRP A 85 3.13 2.86 -2.32
CA TRP A 85 3.10 2.70 -3.76
C TRP A 85 2.84 1.25 -4.13
N TYR A 86 2.10 1.05 -5.21
CA TYR A 86 1.76 -0.28 -5.71
C TYR A 86 1.76 -0.32 -7.24
N HIS A 87 1.99 -1.52 -7.80
CA HIS A 87 1.89 -1.81 -9.22
C HIS A 87 1.11 -3.12 -9.40
N MET A 88 0.11 -3.09 -10.27
CA MET A 88 -0.76 -4.24 -10.59
C MET A 88 -1.00 -4.26 -12.09
N TYR A 89 -0.25 -5.08 -12.82
CA TYR A 89 -0.33 -5.15 -14.27
C TYR A 89 -0.28 -6.59 -14.76
N GLY A 90 -1.21 -6.92 -15.65
CA GLY A 90 -1.39 -8.24 -16.21
C GLY A 90 -2.82 -8.43 -16.67
N VAL A 91 -3.19 -9.67 -17.01
CA VAL A 91 -4.52 -9.97 -17.55
C VAL A 91 -5.48 -10.61 -16.55
N ALA A 92 -4.96 -11.08 -15.40
CA ALA A 92 -5.82 -11.72 -14.41
C ALA A 92 -6.77 -10.69 -13.80
N ARG A 93 -8.06 -10.96 -13.90
CA ARG A 93 -9.15 -10.10 -13.42
C ARG A 93 -9.36 -10.25 -11.93
N THR A 94 -8.96 -11.38 -11.36
CA THR A 94 -9.15 -11.71 -9.94
C THR A 94 -7.90 -11.48 -9.09
N MET A 95 -6.75 -11.08 -9.65
CA MET A 95 -5.59 -10.67 -8.84
C MET A 95 -6.02 -9.58 -7.86
N ALA A 96 -5.54 -9.60 -6.63
CA ALA A 96 -5.97 -8.64 -5.63
C ALA A 96 -4.85 -8.25 -4.67
N LEU A 97 -4.85 -6.97 -4.27
CA LEU A 97 -3.98 -6.41 -3.25
C LEU A 97 -4.86 -5.85 -2.13
N ARG A 98 -4.59 -6.23 -0.88
CA ARG A 98 -5.42 -5.90 0.27
C ARG A 98 -4.57 -5.48 1.45
N PHE A 99 -5.02 -4.46 2.16
CA PHE A 99 -4.47 -4.03 3.45
C PHE A 99 -5.52 -4.23 4.53
N TYR A 100 -5.11 -4.92 5.58
CA TYR A 100 -5.90 -5.12 6.79
C TYR A 100 -5.22 -4.48 7.99
N VAL A 101 -6.01 -4.17 9.01
CA VAL A 101 -5.55 -3.62 10.28
C VAL A 101 -5.91 -4.59 11.40
N ILE A 102 -4.96 -4.80 12.32
CA ILE A 102 -5.12 -5.58 13.55
C ILE A 102 -4.94 -4.61 14.72
N LEU A 103 -5.99 -4.36 15.49
CA LEU A 103 -5.97 -3.49 16.67
C LEU A 103 -5.97 -4.33 17.94
N ASP A 104 -5.02 -4.07 18.84
CA ASP A 104 -4.91 -4.76 20.14
C ASP A 104 -5.02 -6.29 20.04
N ASP A 105 -4.41 -6.86 19.01
CA ASP A 105 -4.42 -8.30 18.68
C ASP A 105 -5.82 -8.90 18.41
N ALA A 106 -6.81 -8.07 18.11
CA ALA A 106 -8.14 -8.48 17.63
C ALA A 106 -8.11 -9.02 16.19
N PRO A 107 -9.18 -9.66 15.70
CA PRO A 107 -9.26 -10.10 14.30
C PRO A 107 -9.02 -8.96 13.31
N ALA A 108 -8.28 -9.26 12.25
CA ALA A 108 -7.96 -8.29 11.20
C ALA A 108 -9.22 -7.82 10.45
N PHE A 109 -9.31 -6.53 10.12
CA PHE A 109 -10.36 -5.98 9.27
C PHE A 109 -9.80 -5.23 8.06
N LEU A 110 -10.51 -5.31 6.93
CA LEU A 110 -10.08 -4.73 5.65
C LEU A 110 -10.22 -3.21 5.70
N VAL A 111 -9.15 -2.49 5.33
CA VAL A 111 -9.16 -1.01 5.25
C VAL A 111 -8.95 -0.49 3.83
N TRP A 112 -8.30 -1.26 2.97
CA TRP A 112 -8.07 -0.89 1.59
C TRP A 112 -7.92 -2.13 0.71
N SER A 113 -8.44 -2.07 -0.52
CA SER A 113 -8.26 -3.14 -1.50
C SER A 113 -8.33 -2.63 -2.93
N GLU A 114 -7.57 -3.29 -3.80
CA GLU A 114 -7.72 -3.18 -5.25
C GLU A 114 -7.74 -4.57 -5.91
N THR A 115 -8.48 -4.67 -7.02
CA THR A 115 -8.66 -5.93 -7.77
C THR A 115 -8.45 -5.73 -9.26
N GLY A 116 -7.79 -6.69 -9.89
CA GLY A 116 -7.51 -6.74 -11.33
C GLY A 116 -6.42 -5.77 -11.77
N ASN A 117 -6.28 -5.64 -13.08
CA ASN A 117 -5.31 -4.76 -13.72
C ASN A 117 -5.53 -3.27 -13.39
N LYS A 118 -4.47 -2.58 -12.96
CA LYS A 118 -4.44 -1.12 -12.71
C LYS A 118 -3.56 -0.36 -13.70
N GLY A 119 -3.02 -1.07 -14.69
CA GLY A 119 -2.19 -0.54 -15.76
C GLY A 119 -0.70 -0.58 -15.42
N ASN A 120 0.14 -0.48 -16.46
CA ASN A 120 1.58 -0.57 -16.32
C ASN A 120 2.20 0.74 -15.81
N ARG A 121 1.91 1.11 -14.56
CA ARG A 121 2.53 2.23 -13.85
C ARG A 121 2.38 2.04 -12.35
N TRP A 122 3.35 2.55 -11.61
CA TRP A 122 3.22 2.73 -10.17
C TRP A 122 2.07 3.69 -9.85
N LYS A 123 1.34 3.38 -8.77
CA LYS A 123 0.21 4.14 -8.24
C LYS A 123 0.39 4.30 -6.74
N THR A 124 -0.08 5.42 -6.21
CA THR A 124 -0.11 5.66 -4.76
C THR A 124 -1.50 5.35 -4.22
N ALA A 125 -1.55 4.88 -2.98
CA ALA A 125 -2.77 4.77 -2.19
C ALA A 125 -2.49 5.15 -0.75
N GLU A 126 -3.56 5.53 -0.04
CA GLU A 126 -3.50 5.91 1.36
C GLU A 126 -4.79 5.56 2.10
N PHE A 127 -4.69 5.32 3.40
CA PHE A 127 -5.83 5.12 4.28
C PHE A 127 -5.50 5.62 5.70
N SER A 128 -6.51 6.13 6.41
CA SER A 128 -6.36 6.60 7.78
C SER A 128 -6.87 5.56 8.78
N VAL A 129 -6.14 5.39 9.87
CA VAL A 129 -6.56 4.58 11.03
C VAL A 129 -6.57 5.50 12.25
N VAL A 130 -7.65 5.45 13.03
CA VAL A 130 -7.75 6.19 14.30
C VAL A 130 -7.83 5.18 15.42
N HIS A 131 -6.83 5.15 16.29
CA HIS A 131 -6.80 4.25 17.44
C HIS A 131 -5.94 4.81 18.57
N ASN A 132 -6.17 4.34 19.79
CA ASN A 132 -5.33 4.61 20.95
C ASN A 132 -4.90 3.27 21.56
N GLY A 133 -3.84 2.69 21.02
CA GLY A 133 -3.42 1.33 21.36
C GLY A 133 -2.53 0.71 20.29
N ARG A 134 -2.34 -0.61 20.40
CA ARG A 134 -1.44 -1.34 19.53
C ARG A 134 -2.06 -1.56 18.16
N VAL A 135 -1.28 -1.38 17.11
CA VAL A 135 -1.68 -1.70 15.73
C VAL A 135 -0.63 -2.55 15.02
N LYS A 136 -1.09 -3.43 14.14
CA LYS A 136 -0.29 -4.04 13.06
C LYS A 136 -1.02 -3.87 11.73
N ILE A 137 -0.26 -3.74 10.66
CA ILE A 137 -0.74 -3.74 9.28
C ILE A 137 -0.44 -5.10 8.67
N LEU A 138 -1.43 -5.66 7.99
CA LEU A 138 -1.31 -6.91 7.25
C LEU A 138 -1.53 -6.63 5.77
N LEU A 139 -0.47 -6.77 4.99
CA LEU A 139 -0.47 -6.72 3.54
C LEU A 139 -0.75 -8.13 3.01
N GLU A 140 -1.76 -8.27 2.16
CA GLU A 140 -2.11 -9.52 1.49
C GLU A 140 -2.12 -9.29 -0.03
N GLY A 141 -1.40 -10.12 -0.77
CA GLY A 141 -1.52 -10.22 -2.21
C GLY A 141 -2.09 -11.58 -2.60
N MET A 142 -2.97 -11.61 -3.59
CA MET A 142 -3.64 -12.81 -4.07
C MET A 142 -3.35 -13.01 -5.55
N ARG A 143 -2.87 -14.20 -5.92
CA ARG A 143 -2.72 -14.58 -7.31
C ARG A 143 -4.10 -14.75 -7.96
N GLY A 144 -4.29 -14.11 -9.12
CA GLY A 144 -5.51 -14.24 -9.89
C GLY A 144 -5.61 -15.56 -10.67
N GLU A 145 -6.54 -15.60 -11.62
CA GLU A 145 -6.85 -16.78 -12.42
C GLU A 145 -5.79 -17.10 -13.50
N ASP A 146 -4.93 -16.14 -13.83
CA ASP A 146 -3.83 -16.24 -14.81
C ASP A 146 -2.49 -15.91 -14.11
N PHE A 147 -1.38 -16.50 -14.55
CA PHE A 147 -0.07 -16.26 -13.94
C PHE A 147 0.42 -14.82 -14.15
N ARG A 148 -0.12 -14.09 -15.14
CA ARG A 148 0.14 -12.65 -15.32
C ARG A 148 -0.64 -11.85 -14.28
N SER A 149 -0.23 -12.02 -13.03
CA SER A 149 -0.83 -11.53 -11.78
C SER A 149 0.20 -10.90 -10.85
N ASP A 150 1.32 -10.40 -11.40
CA ASP A 150 2.35 -9.82 -10.54
C ASP A 150 1.79 -8.62 -9.77
N LEU A 151 2.09 -8.60 -8.49
CA LEU A 151 1.75 -7.52 -7.57
C LEU A 151 3.04 -7.00 -6.99
N ALA A 152 3.26 -5.68 -7.04
CA ALA A 152 4.39 -5.05 -6.38
C ALA A 152 3.93 -3.96 -5.42
N VAL A 153 4.66 -3.80 -4.32
CA VAL A 153 4.47 -2.77 -3.30
C VAL A 153 5.82 -2.16 -2.97
N ASP A 154 5.82 -0.85 -2.76
CA ASP A 154 7.00 -0.08 -2.43
C ASP A 154 6.66 1.13 -1.54
N ASP A 155 7.67 1.76 -0.95
CA ASP A 155 7.58 3.05 -0.25
C ASP A 155 6.43 3.11 0.77
N ILE A 156 6.33 2.11 1.65
CA ILE A 156 5.34 2.12 2.73
C ILE A 156 5.75 3.18 3.76
N SER A 157 4.81 4.06 4.14
CA SER A 157 5.03 5.15 5.08
C SER A 157 3.85 5.30 6.04
N VAL A 158 4.16 5.66 7.29
CA VAL A 158 3.17 6.02 8.31
C VAL A 158 3.48 7.39 8.86
N GLN A 159 2.49 8.27 8.89
CA GLN A 159 2.60 9.65 9.37
C GLN A 159 1.47 9.98 10.34
N GLU A 160 1.75 10.82 11.33
CA GLU A 160 0.73 11.32 12.25
C GLU A 160 -0.30 12.19 11.52
N GLY A 161 -1.58 12.02 11.87
CA GLY A 161 -2.68 12.78 11.28
C GLY A 161 -3.54 11.99 10.29
N TYR A 162 -4.53 12.68 9.71
CA TYR A 162 -5.34 12.13 8.63
C TYR A 162 -4.60 12.22 7.30
N CYS A 163 -4.92 11.29 6.40
CA CYS A 163 -4.38 11.33 5.05
C CYS A 163 -4.92 12.54 4.26
N PRO A 164 -4.06 13.25 3.50
CA PRO A 164 -4.44 14.49 2.83
C PRO A 164 -5.64 14.34 1.88
N SER A 165 -5.71 13.24 1.13
CA SER A 165 -6.78 13.02 0.13
C SER A 165 -8.14 12.70 0.75
N LEU A 166 -8.20 12.46 2.06
CA LEU A 166 -9.43 12.22 2.82
C LEU A 166 -9.97 13.49 3.49
N THR A 167 -9.26 14.61 3.41
CA THR A 167 -9.79 15.91 3.86
C THR A 167 -10.72 16.48 2.76
N PRO A 168 -11.97 16.88 3.09
CA PRO A 168 -12.79 17.64 2.16
C PRO A 168 -11.98 18.87 1.70
N PRO A 169 -12.03 19.27 0.42
CA PRO A 169 -11.41 20.51 0.00
C PRO A 169 -11.92 21.61 0.94
N THR A 170 -10.99 22.28 1.61
CA THR A 170 -11.32 23.43 2.46
C THR A 170 -12.22 24.34 1.64
N PRO A 171 -13.40 24.77 2.15
CA PRO A 171 -14.20 25.75 1.43
C PRO A 171 -13.29 26.92 1.09
N GLY A 172 -13.07 27.14 -0.21
CA GLY A 172 -12.25 28.25 -0.67
C GLY A 172 -12.82 29.55 -0.07
N PRO A 173 -11.99 30.58 0.13
CA PRO A 173 -12.49 31.86 0.59
C PRO A 173 -13.64 32.29 -0.33
N THR A 174 -14.83 32.50 0.24
CA THR A 174 -15.99 33.02 -0.48
C THR A 174 -15.53 34.27 -1.24
N PRO A 175 -15.67 34.33 -2.58
CA PRO A 175 -15.28 35.51 -3.32
C PRO A 175 -16.06 36.69 -2.75
N THR A 176 -15.32 37.62 -2.14
CA THR A 176 -15.89 38.86 -1.64
C THR A 176 -16.32 39.65 -2.87
N LEU A 177 -17.64 39.78 -3.07
CA LEU A 177 -18.20 40.62 -4.12
C LEU A 177 -17.73 42.06 -3.86
N THR A 178 -16.75 42.52 -4.64
CA THR A 178 -16.36 43.93 -4.66
C THR A 178 -17.53 44.76 -5.19
N PRO A 179 -17.96 45.81 -4.48
CA PRO A 179 -18.98 46.73 -4.98
C PRO A 179 -18.54 47.35 -6.31
N PRO A 180 -19.46 47.57 -7.27
CA PRO A 180 -19.11 48.23 -8.52
C PRO A 180 -18.62 49.65 -8.27
N THR A 181 -17.49 49.99 -8.89
CA THR A 181 -16.92 51.34 -8.90
C THR A 181 -17.91 52.32 -9.55
N PRO A 182 -18.20 53.48 -8.94
CA PRO A 182 -19.06 54.49 -9.57
C PRO A 182 -18.38 55.09 -10.80
N THR A 183 -19.05 55.05 -11.94
CA THR A 183 -18.61 55.72 -13.18
C THR A 183 -18.77 57.24 -13.02
N GLN A 184 -17.71 57.99 -13.32
CA GLN A 184 -17.73 59.44 -13.49
C GLN A 184 -18.04 59.79 -14.96
#